data_AF-A0A3N0VEA0-F1
#
_entry.id   AF-A0A3N0VEA0-F1
#
_cell.length_a   1.000
_cell.length_b   1.000
_cell.length_c   1.000
_cell.angle_alpha   90.00
_cell.angle_beta   90.00
_cell.angle_gamma   90.00
#
_symmetry.space_group_name_H-M   'P 1'
#
loop_
_entity.id
_entity.type
_entity.pdbx_description
1 polymer ?
#
loop_
_entity_poly.entity_id
_entity_poly.type
_entity_poly.pdbx_seq_one_letter_code
_entity_poly.pdbx_strand_id
1 'polypeptide(L)'
;MTKLPFRSQALRPLCLAATAACLLGACGGTPEKGEAAPCKIDCQSQEDGYQWAQRASLLDAKACNGYPAEFVAGCKQAVTDARLSLNPREGF
;
A
#
# COMPACT_ATOMS: atom_id res chain seq x y z
N MET A 1 -30.45 -63.78 -0.75
CA MET A 1 -29.45 -62.92 -1.40
C MET A 1 -29.96 -62.61 -2.80
N THR A 2 -30.29 -61.35 -3.07
CA THR A 2 -31.26 -60.92 -4.09
C THR A 2 -30.58 -60.38 -5.36
N LYS A 3 -31.16 -60.75 -6.52
CA LYS A 3 -31.07 -60.25 -7.91
C LYS A 3 -30.32 -58.92 -8.21
N LEU A 4 -29.44 -58.94 -9.22
CA LEU A 4 -29.08 -57.82 -10.14
C LEU A 4 -30.31 -57.44 -11.02
N PRO A 5 -30.49 -56.25 -11.66
CA PRO A 5 -29.44 -55.45 -12.35
C PRO A 5 -29.64 -53.90 -12.48
N PHE A 6 -28.57 -53.22 -12.94
CA PHE A 6 -28.47 -52.20 -14.00
C PHE A 6 -29.71 -51.35 -14.44
N ARG A 7 -29.64 -50.00 -14.29
CA ARG A 7 -29.88 -48.89 -15.27
C ARG A 7 -30.13 -47.57 -14.51
N SER A 8 -29.23 -46.58 -14.56
CA SER A 8 -29.01 -45.53 -15.58
C SER A 8 -29.85 -44.27 -15.37
N GLN A 9 -29.19 -43.13 -15.70
CA GLN A 9 -29.73 -41.78 -15.95
C GLN A 9 -29.85 -40.91 -14.69
N ALA A 10 -29.37 -39.68 -14.65
CA ALA A 10 -28.72 -38.84 -15.65
C ALA A 10 -28.20 -37.58 -14.95
N LEU A 11 -27.23 -36.92 -15.59
CA LEU A 11 -27.03 -35.47 -15.54
C LEU A 11 -26.88 -34.82 -14.14
N ARG A 12 -25.65 -34.43 -13.80
CA ARG A 12 -25.23 -33.05 -14.07
C ARG A 12 -23.73 -32.83 -13.81
N PRO A 13 -22.98 -32.39 -14.83
CA PRO A 13 -21.61 -31.92 -14.68
C PRO A 13 -21.62 -30.50 -14.07
N LEU A 14 -20.47 -30.06 -13.56
CA LEU A 14 -20.14 -28.71 -13.05
C LEU A 14 -19.76 -28.70 -11.56
N CYS A 15 -18.68 -29.40 -11.22
CA CYS A 15 -17.80 -28.96 -10.13
C CYS A 15 -16.53 -28.33 -10.74
N LEU A 16 -16.72 -27.35 -11.64
CA LEU A 16 -15.72 -26.33 -11.95
C LEU A 16 -15.83 -25.26 -10.86
N ALA A 17 -15.32 -25.57 -9.68
CA ALA A 17 -15.10 -24.60 -8.61
C ALA A 17 -13.74 -24.88 -7.97
N ALA A 18 -12.73 -25.08 -8.81
CA ALA A 18 -11.34 -25.07 -8.40
C ALA A 18 -10.88 -23.61 -8.25
N THR A 19 -10.35 -23.29 -7.07
CA THR A 19 -9.34 -22.25 -6.83
C THR A 19 -9.71 -20.80 -7.14
N ALA A 20 -10.56 -20.19 -6.30
CA ALA A 20 -10.76 -18.74 -6.27
C ALA A 20 -10.68 -18.15 -4.83
N ALA A 21 -9.82 -18.69 -3.96
CA ALA A 21 -9.81 -18.33 -2.54
C ALA A 21 -8.42 -17.99 -1.95
N CYS A 22 -7.42 -17.59 -2.76
CA CYS A 22 -6.06 -17.31 -2.26
C CYS A 22 -5.54 -15.87 -2.46
N LEU A 23 -6.39 -14.86 -2.71
CA LEU A 23 -5.90 -13.50 -3.00
C LEU A 23 -6.60 -12.37 -2.23
N LEU A 24 -7.04 -12.62 -1.00
CA LEU A 24 -7.52 -11.55 -0.13
C LEU A 24 -6.51 -11.26 0.99
N GLY A 25 -5.72 -10.21 0.76
CA GLY A 25 -5.53 -9.20 1.81
C GLY A 25 -4.31 -9.36 2.71
N ALA A 26 -3.10 -9.37 2.14
CA ALA A 26 -1.95 -8.78 2.84
C ALA A 26 -2.07 -7.25 2.71
N CYS A 27 -2.91 -6.63 3.54
CA CYS A 27 -3.06 -5.19 3.60
C CYS A 27 -2.72 -4.72 5.01
N GLY A 28 -1.82 -3.74 5.10
CA GLY A 28 -1.63 -2.95 6.31
C GLY A 28 -0.54 -3.45 7.25
N GLY A 29 0.71 -3.46 6.80
CA GLY A 29 1.79 -3.10 7.74
C GLY A 29 1.59 -1.64 8.09
N THR A 30 0.91 -1.35 9.21
CA THR A 30 0.80 0.00 9.75
C THR A 30 2.20 0.39 10.23
N PRO A 31 2.93 1.32 9.59
CA PRO A 31 4.15 1.83 10.18
C PRO A 31 3.75 2.52 11.49
N GLU A 32 4.36 2.07 12.58
CA GLU A 32 4.18 2.65 13.90
C GLU A 32 4.39 4.15 13.81
N LYS A 33 3.44 4.87 14.41
CA LYS A 33 3.42 6.31 14.46
C LYS A 33 4.62 6.80 15.28
N GLY A 34 5.65 7.28 14.61
CA GLY A 34 6.69 8.08 15.23
C GLY A 34 8.05 7.83 14.63
N GLU A 35 8.58 8.85 13.97
CA GLU A 35 9.91 8.88 13.34
C GLU A 35 10.11 8.00 12.10
N ALA A 36 10.12 8.68 10.95
CA ALA A 36 10.67 8.12 9.73
C ALA A 36 12.13 7.70 9.95
N ALA A 37 12.49 6.49 9.52
CA ALA A 37 13.87 6.07 9.49
C ALA A 37 14.71 7.10 8.70
N PRO A 38 15.90 7.50 9.19
CA PRO A 38 16.71 8.52 8.53
C PRO A 38 17.07 8.07 7.11
N CYS A 39 17.12 9.02 6.18
CA CYS A 39 17.56 8.75 4.81
C CYS A 39 19.03 8.31 4.83
N LYS A 40 19.34 7.18 4.18
CA LYS A 40 20.67 6.54 4.22
C LYS A 40 21.42 6.57 2.89
N ILE A 41 20.72 6.61 1.77
CA ILE A 41 21.28 6.50 0.42
C ILE A 41 20.60 7.57 -0.42
N ASP A 42 21.39 8.32 -1.19
CA ASP A 42 20.93 9.38 -2.10
C ASP A 42 19.96 10.34 -1.39
N CYS A 43 20.48 11.19 -0.50
CA CYS A 43 19.68 12.12 0.30
C CYS A 43 19.98 13.58 -0.08
N GLN A 44 20.19 13.83 -1.38
CA GLN A 44 20.76 15.09 -1.86
C GLN A 44 19.82 15.87 -2.77
N SER A 45 18.91 15.19 -3.48
CA SER A 45 18.01 15.84 -4.43
C SER A 45 16.60 16.06 -3.87
N GLN A 46 15.83 16.93 -4.55
CA GLN A 46 14.40 17.08 -4.29
C GLN A 46 13.64 15.76 -4.44
N GLU A 47 13.92 14.98 -5.47
CA GLU A 47 13.22 13.72 -5.72
C GLU A 47 13.45 12.72 -4.58
N ASP A 48 14.68 12.65 -4.07
CA ASP A 48 15.01 11.81 -2.92
C ASP A 48 14.18 12.19 -1.68
N GLY A 49 14.09 13.49 -1.40
CA GLY A 49 13.32 14.01 -0.28
C GLY A 49 11.83 13.73 -0.40
N TYR A 50 11.29 13.90 -1.60
CA TYR A 50 9.89 13.61 -1.91
C TYR A 50 9.58 12.13 -1.68
N GLN A 51 10.37 11.24 -2.27
CA GLN A 51 10.16 9.80 -2.19
C GLN A 51 10.37 9.26 -0.77
N TRP A 52 11.34 9.80 -0.02
CA TRP A 52 11.54 9.44 1.38
C TRP A 52 10.31 9.79 2.23
N ALA A 53 9.78 11.00 2.10
CA ALA A 53 8.61 11.44 2.85
C ALA A 53 7.36 10.60 2.52
N GLN A 54 7.17 10.24 1.25
CA GLN A 54 6.08 9.35 0.83
C GLN A 54 6.21 7.94 1.42
N ARG A 55 7.41 7.34 1.34
CA ARG A 55 7.68 6.01 1.93
C ARG A 55 7.46 5.98 3.43
N ALA A 56 7.80 7.07 4.11
CA ALA A 56 7.60 7.22 5.54
C ALA A 56 6.20 7.72 5.93
N SER A 57 5.31 8.00 4.95
CA SER A 57 3.97 8.53 5.17
C SER A 57 3.96 9.78 6.07
N LEU A 58 4.92 10.68 5.83
CA LEU A 58 5.08 11.88 6.65
C LEU A 58 3.94 12.87 6.46
N LEU A 59 3.42 13.38 7.59
CA LEU A 59 2.42 14.44 7.64
C LEU A 59 2.91 15.71 8.35
N ASP A 60 4.11 15.66 8.94
CA ASP A 60 4.73 16.81 9.60
C ASP A 60 6.04 17.19 8.90
N ALA A 61 6.11 18.43 8.41
CA ALA A 61 7.26 18.99 7.73
C ALA A 61 8.49 19.14 8.65
N LYS A 62 8.33 19.09 9.98
CA LYS A 62 9.45 19.10 10.92
C LYS A 62 10.40 17.90 10.73
N ALA A 63 9.89 16.77 10.27
CA ALA A 63 10.69 15.59 9.99
C ALA A 63 11.66 15.79 8.82
N CYS A 64 11.47 16.82 7.98
CA CYS A 64 12.34 17.14 6.86
C CYS A 64 13.64 17.86 7.28
N ASN A 65 13.78 18.29 8.54
CA ASN A 65 14.95 19.07 8.97
C ASN A 65 16.22 18.20 9.06
N GLY A 66 17.40 18.83 8.95
CA GLY A 66 18.70 18.15 9.07
C GLY A 66 19.26 17.56 7.77
N TYR A 67 18.58 17.77 6.65
CA TYR A 67 19.01 17.36 5.31
C TYR A 67 19.39 18.56 4.42
N PRO A 68 20.06 18.35 3.28
CA PRO A 68 20.35 19.41 2.31
C PRO A 68 19.10 20.14 1.82
N ALA A 69 19.25 21.40 1.40
CA ALA A 69 18.14 22.27 1.04
C ALA A 69 17.21 21.68 -0.06
N GLU A 70 17.78 21.07 -1.09
CA GLU A 70 17.02 20.41 -2.17
C GLU A 70 16.18 19.24 -1.62
N PHE A 71 16.78 18.35 -0.82
CA PHE A 71 16.06 17.27 -0.16
C PHE A 71 14.91 17.80 0.73
N VAL A 72 15.17 18.84 1.51
CA VAL A 72 14.18 19.48 2.38
C VAL A 72 13.00 20.01 1.55
N ALA A 73 13.26 20.61 0.39
CA ALA A 73 12.21 21.14 -0.49
C ALA A 73 11.27 20.03 -0.97
N GLY A 74 11.82 18.92 -1.49
CA GLY A 74 11.03 17.78 -1.94
C GLY A 74 10.27 17.09 -0.82
N CYS A 75 10.89 16.93 0.35
CA CYS A 75 10.24 16.38 1.53
C CYS A 75 9.02 17.21 1.97
N LYS A 76 9.17 18.54 2.04
CA LYS A 76 8.06 19.45 2.40
C LYS A 76 6.93 19.43 1.37
N GLN A 77 7.27 19.30 0.09
CA GLN A 77 6.29 19.16 -0.97
C GLN A 77 5.47 17.87 -0.78
N ALA A 78 6.11 16.72 -0.61
CA ALA A 78 5.42 15.45 -0.35
C ALA A 78 4.50 15.51 0.89
N VAL A 79 4.96 16.11 1.99
CA VAL A 79 4.13 16.31 3.19
C VAL A 79 2.91 17.18 2.89
N THR A 80 3.07 18.23 2.08
CA THR A 80 1.96 19.11 1.69
C THR A 80 0.94 18.35 0.84
N ASP A 81 1.41 17.62 -0.16
CA ASP A 81 0.57 16.77 -1.04
C ASP A 81 -0.20 15.73 -0.23
N ALA A 82 0.47 15.07 0.72
CA ALA A 82 -0.14 14.09 1.61
C ALA A 82 -1.24 14.72 2.47
N ARG A 83 -1.01 15.92 3.02
CA ARG A 83 -2.02 16.64 3.82
C ARG A 83 -3.24 17.08 3.00
N LEU A 84 -3.02 17.57 1.78
CA LEU A 84 -4.09 17.94 0.84
C LEU A 84 -4.88 16.71 0.41
N SER A 85 -4.21 15.57 0.19
CA SER A 85 -4.87 14.30 -0.15
C SER A 85 -5.79 13.81 0.98
N LEU A 86 -5.42 14.06 2.24
CA LEU A 86 -6.24 13.73 3.41
C LEU A 86 -7.38 14.75 3.65
N ASN A 87 -7.17 16.01 3.29
CA ASN A 87 -8.16 17.08 3.47
C ASN A 87 -8.35 17.87 2.17
N PRO A 88 -8.99 17.28 1.15
CA PRO A 88 -9.12 17.91 -0.17
C PRO A 88 -9.97 19.18 -0.18
N ARG A 89 -10.67 19.49 0.93
CA ARG A 89 -11.43 20.72 1.12
C ARG A 89 -10.57 21.97 1.37
N GLU A 90 -9.31 21.80 1.73
CA GLU A 90 -8.36 22.90 1.96
C GLU A 90 -7.65 23.33 0.65
N GLY A 91 -7.98 22.67 -0.47
CA GLY A 91 -7.35 22.86 -1.75
C GLY A 91 -8.19 23.66 -2.75
N PHE A 92 -8.90 24.73 -2.33
CA PHE A 92 -9.44 25.78 -3.21
C PHE A 92 -9.74 27.06 -2.39
#